data_AF-A0AAF0C502-F1
#
_entry.id   AF-A0AAF0C502-F1
#
_cell.length_a   1.000
_cell.length_b   1.000
_cell.length_c   1.000
_cell.angle_alpha   90.00
_cell.angle_beta   90.00
_cell.angle_gamma   90.00
#
_symmetry.space_group_name_H-M   'P 1'
#
loop_
_entity.id
_entity.type
_entity.pdbx_description
1 polymer ?
#
loop_
_entity_poly.entity_id
_entity_poly.type
_entity_poly.pdbx_seq_one_letter_code
_entity_poly.pdbx_strand_id
1 'polypeptide(L)'
;MNSDLILKVVGIVRQKLKEQQLQPKESQLTIEQILNQAGISGLGPQPMAEFRAEIYHSLGLGLCQDGELRQALQMFTFDYDVFRVSELRYYFPGDLEAEIFSNLSELGYVLKTLVGEQEPVWRPKFMQRQTVQKKLAGRKRIGSPEYIAYLSYKPTPPVNKTVKH
;
A
#
# COMPACT_ATOMS: atom_id res chain seq x y z
N MET A 1 -5.83 -12.32 -4.33
CA MET A 1 -4.41 -12.74 -4.27
C MET A 1 -4.32 -14.20 -3.83
N ASN A 2 -3.15 -14.84 -3.90
CA ASN A 2 -2.99 -16.24 -3.46
C ASN A 2 -2.96 -16.31 -1.92
N SER A 3 -4.07 -16.74 -1.32
CA SER A 3 -4.29 -16.84 0.14
C SER A 3 -3.14 -17.54 0.87
N ASP A 4 -2.60 -18.62 0.29
CA ASP A 4 -1.54 -19.42 0.91
C ASP A 4 -0.21 -18.66 1.02
N LEU A 5 0.09 -17.80 0.03
CA LEU A 5 1.30 -16.99 0.06
C LEU A 5 1.20 -15.93 1.17
N ILE A 6 0.05 -15.26 1.27
CA ILE A 6 -0.20 -14.24 2.30
C ILE A 6 -0.04 -14.84 3.69
N LEU A 7 -0.67 -15.99 3.96
CA LEU A 7 -0.57 -16.67 5.25
C LEU A 7 0.88 -17.02 5.62
N LYS A 8 1.67 -17.51 4.66
CA LYS A 8 3.11 -17.80 4.88
C LYS A 8 3.88 -16.53 5.22
N VAL A 9 3.65 -15.45 4.47
CA VAL A 9 4.33 -14.18 4.69
C VAL A 9 3.91 -13.55 6.02
N VAL A 10 2.64 -13.62 6.40
CA VAL A 10 2.16 -13.21 7.74
C VAL A 10 2.90 -13.99 8.83
N GLY A 11 3.09 -15.30 8.67
CA GLY A 11 3.89 -16.12 9.58
C GLY A 11 5.32 -15.62 9.74
N ILE A 12 6.00 -15.31 8.62
CA ILE A 12 7.35 -14.73 8.61
C ILE A 12 7.38 -13.38 9.33
N VAL A 13 6.43 -12.49 9.02
CA VAL A 13 6.35 -11.15 9.62
C VAL A 13 6.10 -11.25 11.12
N ARG A 14 5.13 -12.06 11.57
CA ARG A 14 4.86 -12.27 13.01
C ARG A 14 6.09 -12.78 13.75
N GLN A 15 6.77 -13.77 13.17
CA GLN A 15 7.98 -14.34 13.77
C GLN A 15 9.08 -13.28 13.89
N LYS A 16 9.33 -12.51 12.83
CA LYS A 16 10.33 -11.43 12.83
C LYS A 16 9.97 -10.31 13.80
N LEU A 17 8.71 -9.91 13.89
CA LEU A 17 8.28 -8.90 14.86
C LEU A 17 8.50 -9.38 16.30
N LYS A 18 8.25 -10.66 16.59
CA LYS A 18 8.50 -11.27 17.90
C LYS A 18 9.98 -11.33 18.24
N GLU A 19 10.83 -11.75 17.30
CA GLU A 19 12.30 -11.80 17.47
C GLU A 19 12.92 -10.43 17.80
N GLN A 20 12.30 -9.35 17.32
CA GLN A 20 12.82 -8.00 17.45
C GLN A 20 12.36 -7.27 18.72
N GLN A 21 11.41 -7.83 19.48
CA GLN A 21 10.94 -7.24 20.76
C GLN A 21 12.06 -7.08 21.80
N LEU A 22 13.10 -7.91 21.72
CA LEU A 22 14.26 -7.88 22.61
C LEU A 22 15.41 -7.00 22.09
N GLN A 23 15.26 -6.41 20.90
CA GLN A 23 16.30 -5.62 20.25
C GLN A 23 16.07 -4.11 20.46
N PRO A 24 17.14 -3.29 20.44
CA PRO A 24 17.02 -1.83 20.44
C PRO A 24 16.13 -1.35 19.29
N LYS A 25 15.31 -0.30 19.52
CA LYS A 25 14.38 0.22 18.50
C LYS A 25 15.06 0.59 17.18
N GLU A 26 16.30 1.07 17.25
CA GLU A 26 17.09 1.49 16.08
C GLU A 26 17.47 0.31 15.15
N SER A 27 17.49 -0.92 15.67
CA SER A 27 17.76 -2.12 14.88
C SER A 27 16.50 -2.85 14.44
N GLN A 28 15.31 -2.36 14.81
CA GLN A 28 14.05 -2.97 14.42
C GLN A 28 13.69 -2.61 12.98
N LEU A 29 13.37 -3.64 12.21
CA LEU A 29 12.89 -3.56 10.85
C LEU A 29 11.40 -3.23 10.82
N THR A 30 11.01 -2.38 9.89
CA THR A 30 9.60 -2.16 9.57
C THR A 30 9.01 -3.37 8.85
N ILE A 31 7.67 -3.47 8.78
CA ILE A 31 7.00 -4.54 8.03
C ILE A 31 7.45 -4.52 6.57
N GLU A 32 7.53 -3.34 5.95
CA GLU A 32 7.99 -3.15 4.57
C GLU A 32 9.42 -3.67 4.36
N GLN A 33 10.32 -3.45 5.31
CA GLN A 33 11.68 -3.97 5.25
C GLN A 33 11.72 -5.50 5.39
N ILE A 34 10.90 -6.07 6.28
CA ILE A 34 10.75 -7.53 6.42
C ILE A 34 10.20 -8.13 5.11
N LEU A 35 9.21 -7.49 4.48
CA LEU A 35 8.64 -7.93 3.21
C LEU A 35 9.68 -7.90 2.08
N ASN A 36 10.46 -6.82 1.98
CA ASN A 36 11.56 -6.72 1.02
C ASN A 36 12.61 -7.81 1.23
N GLN A 37 13.00 -8.09 2.49
CA GLN A 37 13.95 -9.16 2.83
C GLN A 37 13.40 -10.56 2.56
N ALA A 38 12.08 -10.75 2.65
CA ALA A 38 11.40 -11.98 2.26
C ALA A 38 11.27 -12.15 0.73
N GLY A 39 11.80 -11.21 -0.05
CA GLY A 39 11.80 -11.26 -1.51
C GLY A 39 10.53 -10.70 -2.17
N ILE A 40 9.59 -10.13 -1.40
CA ILE A 40 8.38 -9.51 -1.93
C ILE A 40 8.77 -8.18 -2.58
N SER A 41 8.80 -8.14 -3.90
CA SER A 41 9.29 -6.99 -4.68
C SER A 41 8.83 -7.06 -6.14
N GLY A 42 8.97 -5.96 -6.88
CA GLY A 42 8.76 -5.95 -8.34
C GLY A 42 7.30 -6.11 -8.82
N LEU A 43 6.31 -6.15 -7.92
CA LEU A 43 4.89 -6.30 -8.28
C LEU A 43 4.24 -5.01 -8.82
N GLY A 44 4.95 -3.88 -8.71
CA GLY A 44 4.40 -2.55 -9.00
C GLY A 44 3.63 -1.96 -7.82
N PRO A 45 3.32 -0.65 -7.84
CA PRO A 45 2.89 0.05 -6.64
C PRO A 45 1.52 -0.39 -6.11
N GLN A 46 0.50 -0.56 -6.96
CA GLN A 46 -0.82 -1.02 -6.51
C GLN A 46 -0.73 -2.44 -5.91
N PRO A 47 -0.19 -3.46 -6.60
CA PRO A 47 -0.12 -4.79 -6.03
C PRO A 47 0.73 -4.86 -4.76
N MET A 48 1.82 -4.09 -4.65
CA MET A 48 2.61 -4.01 -3.40
C MET A 48 1.83 -3.37 -2.25
N ALA A 49 1.03 -2.34 -2.54
CA ALA A 49 0.21 -1.67 -1.55
C ALA A 49 -0.94 -2.56 -1.04
N GLU A 50 -1.62 -3.26 -1.95
CA GLU A 50 -2.68 -4.23 -1.60
C GLU A 50 -2.13 -5.43 -0.84
N PHE A 51 -1.00 -5.98 -1.28
CA PHE A 51 -0.35 -7.08 -0.58
C PHE A 51 0.02 -6.68 0.85
N ARG A 52 0.62 -5.49 1.02
CA ARG A 52 0.89 -4.94 2.34
C ARG A 52 -0.39 -4.81 3.16
N ALA A 53 -1.49 -4.38 2.55
CA ALA A 53 -2.74 -4.20 3.27
C ALA A 53 -3.30 -5.50 3.84
N GLU A 54 -3.24 -6.58 3.07
CA GLU A 54 -3.63 -7.91 3.54
C GLU A 54 -2.76 -8.40 4.71
N ILE A 55 -1.46 -8.08 4.69
CA ILE A 55 -0.55 -8.38 5.81
C ILE A 55 -0.97 -7.60 7.06
N TYR A 56 -1.18 -6.29 6.94
CA TYR A 56 -1.61 -5.44 8.06
C TYR A 56 -2.96 -5.88 8.63
N HIS A 57 -3.92 -6.18 7.76
CA HIS A 57 -5.22 -6.74 8.13
C HIS A 57 -5.05 -8.02 8.95
N SER A 58 -4.28 -8.97 8.44
CA SER A 58 -4.03 -10.26 9.10
C SER A 58 -3.30 -10.13 10.43
N LEU A 59 -2.58 -9.03 10.65
CA LEU A 59 -1.91 -8.71 11.91
C LEU A 59 -2.80 -7.91 12.87
N GLY A 60 -3.99 -7.47 12.45
CA GLY A 60 -4.85 -6.57 13.23
C GLY A 60 -4.24 -5.18 13.39
N LEU A 61 -3.41 -4.72 12.44
CA LEU A 61 -2.69 -3.45 12.52
C LEU A 61 -3.26 -2.43 11.55
N GLY A 62 -3.39 -1.19 12.02
CA GLY A 62 -3.77 -0.06 11.17
C GLY A 62 -5.16 -0.22 10.54
N LEU A 63 -6.08 -0.84 11.27
CA LEU A 63 -7.51 -0.92 10.99
C LEU A 63 -8.18 0.33 11.56
N CYS A 64 -9.16 0.87 10.85
CA CYS A 64 -10.12 1.78 11.46
C CYS A 64 -10.93 1.02 12.53
N GLN A 65 -11.41 1.74 13.56
CA GLN A 65 -12.33 1.12 14.51
C GLN A 65 -13.66 0.83 13.80
N ASP A 66 -14.41 -0.12 14.35
CA ASP A 66 -15.71 -0.53 13.81
C ASP A 66 -16.63 0.69 13.62
N GLY A 67 -17.06 0.91 12.39
CA GLY A 67 -17.92 2.03 12.01
C GLY A 67 -17.21 3.35 11.71
N GLU A 68 -15.90 3.48 11.95
CA GLU A 68 -15.17 4.73 11.71
C GLU A 68 -14.62 4.86 10.28
N LEU A 69 -14.48 3.74 9.55
CA LEU A 69 -13.88 3.73 8.20
C LEU A 69 -14.57 4.72 7.25
N ARG A 70 -15.90 4.79 7.27
CA ARG A 70 -16.66 5.72 6.41
C ARG A 70 -16.30 7.17 6.71
N GLN A 71 -16.25 7.55 7.99
CA GLN A 71 -15.95 8.92 8.41
C GLN A 71 -14.51 9.29 8.05
N ALA A 72 -13.57 8.36 8.28
CA ALA A 72 -12.18 8.55 7.89
C ALA A 72 -12.03 8.73 6.36
N LEU A 73 -12.74 7.94 5.55
CA LEU A 73 -12.78 8.11 4.09
C LEU A 73 -13.42 9.44 3.66
N GLN A 74 -14.45 9.91 4.36
CA GLN A 74 -15.02 11.24 4.11
C GLN A 74 -14.02 12.37 4.36
N MET A 75 -13.29 12.32 5.48
CA MET A 75 -12.24 13.30 5.76
C MET A 75 -11.11 13.22 4.72
N PHE A 76 -10.67 12.00 4.38
CA PHE A 76 -9.64 11.81 3.37
C PHE A 76 -10.04 12.34 1.99
N THR A 77 -11.27 12.07 1.55
CA THR A 77 -11.79 12.55 0.25
C THR A 77 -12.08 14.05 0.21
N PHE A 78 -12.23 14.69 1.38
CA PHE A 78 -12.31 16.14 1.49
C PHE A 78 -10.96 16.80 1.22
N ASP A 79 -9.87 16.25 1.78
CA ASP A 79 -8.51 16.74 1.56
C ASP A 79 -7.96 16.37 0.17
N TYR A 80 -8.34 15.19 -0.33
CA TYR A 80 -7.84 14.63 -1.58
C TYR A 80 -9.00 14.20 -2.48
N ASP A 81 -9.33 15.04 -3.44
CA ASP A 81 -10.41 14.78 -4.37
C ASP A 81 -10.05 13.78 -5.47
N VAL A 82 -8.76 13.51 -5.70
CA VAL A 82 -8.28 12.43 -6.57
C VAL A 82 -7.02 11.77 -5.99
N PHE A 83 -6.96 10.45 -6.02
CA PHE A 83 -5.86 9.70 -5.41
C PHE A 83 -5.66 8.33 -6.03
N ARG A 84 -4.41 7.85 -6.01
CA ARG A 84 -4.01 6.51 -6.48
C ARG A 84 -4.31 5.48 -5.40
N VAL A 85 -4.43 4.21 -5.78
CA VAL A 85 -4.66 3.11 -4.83
C VAL A 85 -3.58 3.07 -3.74
N SER A 86 -2.30 3.19 -4.09
CA SER A 86 -1.23 3.21 -3.08
C SER A 86 -1.35 4.37 -2.08
N GLU A 87 -1.85 5.51 -2.53
CA GLU A 87 -1.98 6.70 -1.68
C GLU A 87 -3.08 6.50 -0.64
N LEU A 88 -4.15 5.84 -1.03
CA LEU A 88 -5.19 5.40 -0.10
C LEU A 88 -4.64 4.38 0.91
N ARG A 89 -3.88 3.39 0.45
CA ARG A 89 -3.25 2.37 1.30
C ARG A 89 -2.18 2.89 2.26
N TYR A 90 -1.69 4.10 2.04
CA TYR A 90 -0.84 4.77 3.02
C TYR A 90 -1.65 5.19 4.27
N TYR A 91 -2.87 5.71 4.08
CA TYR A 91 -3.75 6.14 5.18
C TYR A 91 -4.60 5.01 5.76
N PHE A 92 -5.00 4.06 4.94
CA PHE A 92 -5.82 2.89 5.29
C PHE A 92 -4.99 1.62 5.09
N PRO A 93 -3.99 1.39 5.96
CA PRO A 93 -2.98 0.37 5.73
C PRO A 93 -3.50 -1.04 5.98
N GLY A 94 -4.61 -1.26 6.70
CA GLY A 94 -5.12 -2.60 7.01
C GLY A 94 -6.60 -2.84 6.65
N ASP A 95 -7.38 -1.81 6.34
CA ASP A 95 -8.81 -1.99 6.06
C ASP A 95 -9.06 -2.83 4.80
N LEU A 96 -10.16 -3.58 4.78
CA LEU A 96 -10.44 -4.50 3.67
C LEU A 96 -10.70 -3.74 2.37
N GLU A 97 -10.17 -4.25 1.25
CA GLU A 97 -10.39 -3.65 -0.09
C GLU A 97 -11.88 -3.53 -0.40
N ALA A 98 -12.66 -4.56 -0.09
CA ALA A 98 -14.11 -4.59 -0.32
C ALA A 98 -14.85 -3.48 0.45
N GLU A 99 -14.47 -3.24 1.71
CA GLU A 99 -15.10 -2.24 2.56
C GLU A 99 -14.75 -0.83 2.10
N ILE A 100 -13.48 -0.59 1.77
CA ILE A 100 -13.02 0.67 1.16
C ILE A 100 -13.78 0.92 -0.14
N PHE A 101 -13.86 -0.09 -1.02
CA PHE A 101 -14.51 0.04 -2.31
C PHE A 101 -16.00 0.37 -2.16
N SER A 102 -16.71 -0.32 -1.26
CA SER A 102 -18.13 -0.05 -0.99
C SER A 102 -18.33 1.38 -0.51
N ASN A 103 -17.58 1.81 0.51
CA ASN A 103 -17.72 3.15 1.07
C ASN A 103 -17.38 4.24 0.05
N LEU A 104 -16.29 4.10 -0.71
CA LEU A 104 -15.94 5.08 -1.74
C LEU A 104 -16.99 5.14 -2.87
N SER A 105 -17.54 4.00 -3.26
CA SER A 105 -18.60 3.96 -4.27
C SER A 105 -19.85 4.71 -3.80
N GLU A 106 -20.23 4.54 -2.54
CA GLU A 106 -21.35 5.27 -1.92
C GLU A 106 -21.07 6.78 -1.79
N LEU A 107 -19.81 7.17 -1.59
CA LEU A 107 -19.37 8.56 -1.61
C LEU A 107 -19.28 9.15 -3.03
N GLY A 108 -19.70 8.40 -4.06
CA GLY A 108 -19.72 8.86 -5.44
C GLY A 108 -18.38 8.80 -6.17
N TYR A 109 -17.41 8.06 -5.61
CA TYR A 109 -16.12 7.80 -6.24
C TYR A 109 -16.15 6.54 -7.12
N VAL A 110 -15.29 6.52 -8.12
CA VAL A 110 -15.08 5.36 -9.00
C VAL A 110 -13.59 5.15 -9.22
N LEU A 111 -13.18 3.89 -9.30
CA LEU A 111 -11.82 3.51 -9.66
C LEU A 111 -11.67 3.42 -11.18
N LYS A 112 -10.68 4.12 -11.75
CA LYS A 112 -10.40 4.11 -13.19
C LYS A 112 -8.91 4.07 -13.49
N THR A 113 -8.54 3.23 -14.46
CA THR A 113 -7.23 3.25 -15.10
C THR A 113 -7.16 4.40 -16.10
N LEU A 114 -6.12 5.23 -16.00
CA LEU A 114 -5.91 6.38 -16.89
C LEU A 114 -4.61 6.17 -17.69
N VAL A 115 -4.60 6.48 -18.99
CA VAL A 115 -3.35 6.40 -19.77
C VAL A 115 -2.37 7.44 -19.22
N GLY A 116 -1.15 6.99 -18.96
CA GLY A 116 -0.06 7.77 -18.35
C GLY A 116 0.09 7.55 -16.84
N GLU A 117 -0.90 6.95 -16.17
CA GLU A 117 -0.77 6.56 -14.76
C GLU A 117 -0.34 5.10 -14.65
N GLN A 118 0.55 4.82 -13.69
CA GLN A 118 1.02 3.46 -13.39
C GLN A 118 0.01 2.64 -12.58
N GLU A 119 -1.00 3.29 -12.03
CA GLU A 119 -1.99 2.69 -11.13
C GLU A 119 -3.39 3.23 -11.44
N PRO A 120 -4.44 2.47 -11.10
CA PRO A 120 -5.79 2.98 -11.05
C PRO A 120 -5.92 4.16 -10.07
N VAL A 121 -6.82 5.06 -10.40
CA VAL A 121 -7.08 6.30 -9.65
C VAL A 121 -8.53 6.33 -9.21
N TRP A 122 -8.74 6.62 -7.93
CA TRP A 122 -10.03 6.99 -7.38
C TRP A 122 -10.34 8.44 -7.71
N ARG A 123 -11.55 8.67 -8.24
CA ARG A 123 -12.05 9.99 -8.62
C ARG A 123 -13.56 10.09 -8.45
N PRO A 124 -14.12 11.30 -8.31
CA PRO A 124 -15.56 11.50 -8.40
C PRO A 124 -16.11 11.02 -9.75
N LYS A 125 -17.29 10.40 -9.73
CA LYS A 125 -17.92 9.75 -10.89
C LYS A 125 -18.00 10.65 -12.12
N PHE A 126 -18.20 11.95 -11.94
CA PHE A 126 -18.41 12.91 -13.04
C PHE A 126 -17.18 13.79 -13.36
N MET A 127 -16.06 13.65 -12.64
CA MET A 127 -14.87 14.47 -12.90
C MET A 127 -14.28 14.15 -14.28
N GLN A 128 -13.81 15.13 -15.04
CA GLN A 128 -13.20 14.86 -16.35
C GLN A 128 -11.79 14.30 -16.20
N ARG A 129 -11.38 13.41 -17.13
CA ARG A 129 -10.05 12.79 -17.12
C ARG A 129 -8.91 13.82 -17.11
N GLN A 130 -9.01 14.87 -17.92
CA GLN A 130 -7.99 15.93 -17.97
C GLN A 130 -7.87 16.65 -16.61
N THR A 131 -8.99 16.89 -15.93
CA THR A 131 -9.01 17.48 -14.58
C THR A 131 -8.32 16.57 -13.58
N VAL A 132 -8.58 15.26 -13.62
CA VAL A 132 -7.90 14.28 -12.76
C VAL A 132 -6.39 14.32 -12.97
N GLN A 133 -5.93 14.29 -14.22
CA GLN A 133 -4.50 14.35 -14.55
C GLN A 133 -3.85 15.65 -14.09
N LYS A 134 -4.50 16.80 -14.30
CA LYS A 134 -4.00 18.11 -13.81
C LYS A 134 -3.88 18.13 -12.29
N LYS A 135 -4.87 17.59 -11.58
CA LYS A 135 -4.86 17.53 -10.11
C LYS A 135 -3.77 16.62 -9.57
N LEU A 136 -3.60 15.43 -10.16
CA LEU A 136 -2.53 14.51 -9.79
C LEU A 136 -1.13 15.09 -10.08
N ALA A 137 -0.96 15.79 -11.21
CA ALA A 137 0.31 16.42 -11.57
C ALA A 137 0.62 17.67 -10.73
N GLY A 138 -0.42 18.37 -10.27
CA GLY A 138 -0.30 19.61 -9.49
C GLY A 138 0.01 19.40 -8.01
N ARG A 139 0.11 18.16 -7.53
CA ARG A 139 0.40 17.85 -6.13
C ARG A 139 1.52 16.85 -5.97
N LYS A 140 2.16 16.86 -4.79
CA LYS A 140 3.06 15.78 -4.39
C LYS A 140 2.26 14.50 -4.20
N ARG A 141 2.90 13.37 -4.53
CA ARG A 141 2.36 12.04 -4.23
C ARG A 141 2.25 11.88 -2.71
N ILE A 142 1.13 11.33 -2.26
CA ILE A 142 0.88 11.04 -0.85
C ILE A 142 1.71 9.82 -0.43
N GLY A 143 2.30 9.91 0.75
CA GLY A 143 3.10 8.85 1.36
C GLY A 143 4.44 9.37 1.88
N SER A 144 5.01 8.64 2.84
CA SER A 144 6.39 8.90 3.28
C SER A 144 7.40 8.46 2.20
N PRO A 145 8.61 9.03 2.17
CA PRO A 145 9.66 8.60 1.25
C PRO A 145 9.95 7.10 1.32
N GLU A 146 9.94 6.52 2.52
CA GLU A 146 10.21 5.10 2.78
C GLU A 146 9.10 4.21 2.22
N TYR A 147 7.84 4.63 2.39
CA TYR A 147 6.70 3.93 1.81
C TYR A 147 6.76 3.93 0.28
N ILE A 148 7.04 5.08 -0.34
CA ILE A 148 7.17 5.18 -1.80
C ILE A 148 8.36 4.35 -2.32
N ALA A 149 9.47 4.32 -1.57
CA ALA A 149 10.62 3.46 -1.89
C ALA A 149 10.26 1.97 -1.80
N TYR A 150 9.48 1.56 -0.79
CA TYR A 150 8.96 0.20 -0.67
C TYR A 150 8.11 -0.21 -1.89
N LEU A 151 7.16 0.63 -2.31
CA LEU A 151 6.27 0.33 -3.44
C LEU A 151 7.01 0.11 -4.76
N SER A 152 8.16 0.77 -4.92
CA SER A 152 8.99 0.73 -6.11
C SER A 152 10.25 -0.15 -5.94
N TYR A 153 10.33 -0.89 -4.83
CA TYR A 153 11.51 -1.68 -4.50
C TYR A 153 11.78 -2.75 -5.56
N LYS A 154 13.03 -2.74 -6.04
CA LYS A 154 13.59 -3.76 -6.91
C LYS A 154 14.87 -4.29 -6.26
N PRO A 155 14.98 -5.60 -6.03
CA PRO A 155 16.18 -6.17 -5.44
C PRO A 155 17.34 -5.99 -6.42
N THR A 156 18.49 -5.53 -5.91
CA THR A 156 19.73 -5.54 -6.68
C THR A 156 20.07 -7.00 -7.01
N PRO A 157 20.32 -7.37 -8.28
CA PRO A 157 20.72 -8.71 -8.61
C PRO A 157 22.00 -9.07 -7.83
N PRO A 158 22.12 -10.30 -7.32
CA PRO A 158 23.33 -10.72 -6.62
C PRO A 158 24.52 -10.55 -7.57
N VAL A 159 25.55 -9.84 -7.12
CA VAL A 159 26.83 -9.78 -7.82
C VAL A 159 27.39 -11.19 -7.79
N ASN A 160 27.18 -11.95 -8.87
CA ASN A 160 27.80 -13.24 -9.08
C ASN A 160 29.32 -13.05 -9.11
N LYS A 161 29.96 -13.11 -7.94
CA LYS A 161 31.40 -13.33 -7.82
C LYS A 161 31.64 -14.81 -8.06
N THR A 162 31.46 -15.25 -9.29
CA THR A 162 31.96 -16.55 -9.73
C THR A 162 33.48 -16.42 -9.78
N VAL A 163 34.15 -16.71 -8.66
CA VAL A 163 35.59 -16.94 -8.64
C VAL A 163 35.82 -18.21 -9.44
N LYS A 164 36.28 -18.07 -10.69
CA LYS A 164 36.84 -19.19 -11.44
C LYS A 164 38.15 -19.58 -10.74
N HIS A 165 38.16 -20.76 -10.15
CA HIS A 165 39.39 -21.45 -9.73
C HIS A 165 40.04 -22.12 -10.94
#